data_AF-A0A4R2DQW1-F1
#
_entry.id   AF-A0A4R2DQW1-F1
#
_cell.length_a   1.000
_cell.length_b   1.000
_cell.length_c   1.000
_cell.angle_alpha   90.00
_cell.angle_beta   90.00
_cell.angle_gamma   90.00
#
_symmetry.space_group_name_H-M   'P 1'
#
loop_
_entity.id
_entity.type
_entity.pdbx_description
1 polymer ?
#
loop_
_entity_poly.entity_id
_entity_poly.type
_entity_poly.pdbx_seq_one_letter_code
_entity_poly.pdbx_strand_id
1 'polypeptide(L)'
;MSEQADFEQLDCSAVIADVYLLLDSECDEASRTRLQRHLDDCGSCLATYGIEEKVKALLSRKCGGEHAPEGLRERLMVEIRRTVVVNVRDNK
;
A
#
# COMPACT_ATOMS: atom_id res chain seq x y z
N MET A 1 4.52 17.94 -31.84
CA MET A 1 5.48 17.77 -30.72
C MET A 1 4.90 18.17 -29.36
N SER A 2 3.65 18.63 -29.29
CA SER A 2 2.96 19.02 -28.05
C SER A 2 2.02 17.95 -27.51
N GLU A 3 1.55 17.02 -28.35
CA GLU A 3 0.54 16.01 -27.96
C GLU A 3 1.10 14.86 -27.11
N GLN A 4 2.40 14.53 -27.25
CA GLN A 4 3.03 13.47 -26.46
C GLN A 4 3.28 13.89 -25.00
N ALA A 5 3.67 15.15 -24.78
CA ALA A 5 3.91 15.67 -23.44
C ALA A 5 2.62 15.80 -22.62
N ASP A 6 1.51 16.17 -23.27
CA ASP A 6 0.19 16.25 -22.62
C ASP A 6 -0.33 14.84 -22.23
N PHE A 7 -0.10 13.84 -23.08
CA PHE A 7 -0.48 12.45 -22.81
C PHE A 7 0.36 11.82 -21.68
N GLU A 8 1.68 12.06 -21.67
CA GLU A 8 2.56 11.65 -20.57
C GLU A 8 2.17 12.32 -19.24
N GLN A 9 1.74 13.58 -19.28
CA GLN A 9 1.32 14.33 -18.10
C GLN A 9 -0.01 13.80 -17.53
N LEU A 10 -0.95 13.39 -18.40
CA LEU A 10 -2.19 12.72 -18.01
C LEU A 10 -1.91 11.33 -17.40
N ASP A 11 -1.00 10.54 -17.98
CA ASP A 11 -0.60 9.23 -17.45
C ASP A 11 0.07 9.34 -16.08
N CYS A 12 0.95 10.33 -15.89
CA CYS A 12 1.60 10.60 -14.60
C CYS A 12 0.57 10.94 -13.50
N SER A 13 -0.47 11.74 -13.83
CA SER A 13 -1.48 12.12 -12.84
C SER A 13 -2.31 10.93 -12.34
N ALA A 14 -2.63 9.99 -13.23
CA ALA A 14 -3.33 8.75 -12.87
C ALA A 14 -2.45 7.85 -12.00
N VAL A 15 -1.18 7.71 -12.36
CA VAL A 15 -0.17 6.94 -11.60
C VAL A 15 -0.03 7.47 -10.17
N ILE A 16 -0.03 8.79 -9.96
CA ILE A 16 0.04 9.36 -8.61
C ILE A 16 -1.19 8.99 -7.76
N ALA A 17 -2.39 8.94 -8.34
CA ALA A 17 -3.58 8.48 -7.60
C ALA A 17 -3.42 7.01 -7.16
N ASP A 18 -2.87 6.16 -8.03
CA ASP A 18 -2.61 4.76 -7.71
C ASP A 18 -1.49 4.58 -6.67
N VAL A 19 -0.50 5.49 -6.62
CA VAL A 19 0.55 5.48 -5.59
C VAL A 19 -0.08 5.54 -4.19
N TYR A 20 -1.09 6.39 -3.98
CA TYR A 20 -1.77 6.48 -2.70
C TYR A 20 -2.46 5.15 -2.33
N LEU A 21 -3.22 4.58 -3.27
CA LEU A 21 -3.86 3.26 -3.08
C LEU A 21 -2.83 2.17 -2.77
N LEU A 22 -1.68 2.18 -3.46
CA LEU A 22 -0.61 1.23 -3.22
C LEU A 22 -0.04 1.38 -1.81
N LEU A 23 0.26 2.61 -1.41
CA LEU A 23 0.81 2.89 -0.08
C LEU A 23 -0.18 2.45 1.00
N ASP A 24 -1.49 2.63 0.81
CA ASP A 24 -2.56 2.20 1.74
C ASP A 24 -2.85 0.69 1.71
N SER A 25 -2.15 -0.08 0.88
CA SER A 25 -2.41 -1.51 0.67
C SER A 25 -3.81 -1.80 0.10
N GLU A 26 -4.42 -0.81 -0.56
CA GLU A 26 -5.74 -0.88 -1.20
C GLU A 26 -5.65 -1.09 -2.72
N CYS A 27 -4.45 -1.37 -3.23
CA CYS A 27 -4.17 -1.55 -4.65
C CYS A 27 -4.22 -3.03 -5.06
N ASP A 28 -4.84 -3.32 -6.21
CA ASP A 28 -4.88 -4.64 -6.83
C ASP A 28 -3.57 -4.98 -7.57
N GLU A 29 -3.39 -6.26 -7.93
CA GLU A 29 -2.16 -6.74 -8.57
C GLU A 29 -1.91 -6.14 -9.97
N ALA A 30 -2.96 -5.85 -10.72
CA ALA A 30 -2.83 -5.27 -12.06
C ALA A 30 -2.37 -3.81 -11.96
N SER A 31 -2.96 -3.06 -11.03
CA SER A 31 -2.55 -1.68 -10.73
C SER A 31 -1.11 -1.62 -10.21
N ARG A 32 -0.70 -2.55 -9.33
CA ARG A 32 0.70 -2.66 -8.88
C ARG A 32 1.68 -2.88 -10.03
N THR A 33 1.34 -3.77 -10.96
CA THR A 33 2.19 -4.06 -12.12
C THR A 33 2.30 -2.87 -13.07
N ARG A 34 1.18 -2.18 -13.33
CA ARG A 34 1.15 -0.94 -14.13
C ARG A 34 2.04 0.14 -13.50
N LEU A 35 1.89 0.33 -12.19
CA LEU A 35 2.64 1.33 -11.43
C LEU A 35 4.15 1.06 -11.50
N GLN A 36 4.56 -0.20 -11.25
CA GLN A 36 5.96 -0.59 -11.29
C GLN A 36 6.60 -0.23 -12.63
N ARG A 37 5.94 -0.61 -13.74
CA ARG A 37 6.42 -0.28 -15.10
C ARG A 37 6.58 1.22 -15.31
N HIS A 38 5.60 2.02 -14.90
CA HIS A 38 5.69 3.47 -15.07
C HIS A 38 6.79 4.08 -14.19
N LEU A 39 6.96 3.62 -12.95
CA LEU A 39 8.02 4.10 -12.06
C LEU A 39 9.43 3.75 -12.58
N ASP A 40 9.57 2.61 -13.26
CA ASP A 40 10.83 2.19 -13.88
C ASP A 40 11.21 3.11 -15.08
N ASP A 41 10.21 3.60 -15.81
CA ASP A 41 10.40 4.46 -17.00
C ASP A 41 10.39 5.97 -16.68
N CYS A 42 9.75 6.38 -15.57
CA CYS A 42 9.48 7.79 -15.25
C CYS A 42 10.12 8.23 -13.91
N GLY A 43 11.28 8.90 -14.02
CA GLY A 43 12.03 9.38 -12.85
C GLY A 43 11.33 10.44 -12.01
N SER A 44 10.43 11.25 -12.59
CA SER A 44 9.66 12.26 -11.84
C SER A 44 8.62 11.61 -10.94
N CYS A 45 7.88 10.61 -11.45
CA CYS A 45 6.95 9.82 -10.65
C CYS A 45 7.66 9.02 -9.56
N LEU A 46 8.85 8.46 -9.86
CA LEU A 46 9.68 7.79 -8.87
C LEU A 46 10.10 8.72 -7.72
N ALA A 47 10.49 9.95 -8.03
CA ALA A 47 10.84 10.95 -7.03
C ALA A 47 9.62 11.31 -6.14
N THR A 48 8.46 11.53 -6.74
CA THR A 48 7.20 11.81 -6.01
C THR A 48 6.81 10.64 -5.12
N TYR A 49 6.82 9.41 -5.66
CA TYR A 49 6.56 8.18 -4.88
C TYR A 49 7.45 8.10 -3.62
N GLY A 50 8.75 8.33 -3.77
CA GLY A 50 9.70 8.29 -2.66
C GLY A 50 9.47 9.39 -1.61
N ILE A 51 8.86 10.53 -1.98
CA ILE A 51 8.43 11.55 -1.02
C ILE A 51 7.19 11.09 -0.28
N GLU A 52 6.17 10.63 -1.00
CA GLU A 52 4.90 10.17 -0.41
C GLU A 52 5.11 9.01 0.57
N GLU A 53 5.97 8.04 0.22
CA GLU A 53 6.34 6.94 1.11
C GLU A 53 6.96 7.45 2.42
N LYS A 54 7.90 8.41 2.35
CA LYS A 54 8.54 9.00 3.53
C LYS A 54 7.57 9.79 4.38
N VAL A 55 6.69 10.57 3.75
CA VAL A 55 5.65 11.33 4.44
C VAL A 55 4.71 10.37 5.19
N LYS A 56 4.24 9.32 4.52
CA LYS A 56 3.41 8.30 5.15
C LYS A 56 4.10 7.60 6.31
N ALA A 57 5.36 7.21 6.15
CA ALA A 57 6.15 6.61 7.22
C ALA A 57 6.33 7.56 8.41
N LEU A 58 6.50 8.86 8.16
CA LEU A 58 6.62 9.87 9.20
C LEU A 58 5.28 10.04 9.95
N LEU A 59 4.16 10.13 9.22
CA LEU A 59 2.83 10.23 9.79
C LEU A 59 2.48 9.00 10.63
N SER A 60 2.78 7.80 10.13
CA SER A 60 2.58 6.57 10.91
C SER A 60 3.34 6.58 12.23
N ARG A 61 4.58 7.09 12.25
CA ARG A 61 5.40 7.18 13.47
C ARG A 61 4.98 8.28 14.44
N LYS A 62 4.49 9.41 13.93
CA LYS A 62 4.21 10.61 14.75
C LYS A 62 2.73 10.77 15.10
N CYS A 63 1.86 10.21 14.29
CA CYS A 63 0.41 10.40 14.34
C CYS A 63 -0.37 9.08 14.29
N GLY A 64 0.29 7.92 14.45
CA GLY A 64 -0.30 6.58 14.37
C GLY A 64 -1.32 6.21 15.47
N GLY A 65 -1.79 7.16 16.27
CA GLY A 65 -2.81 6.96 17.30
C GLY A 65 -2.31 6.31 18.59
N GLU A 66 -3.27 5.95 19.47
CA GLU A 66 -2.99 5.17 20.67
C GLU A 66 -2.74 3.71 20.29
N HIS A 67 -1.69 3.11 20.87
CA HIS A 67 -1.45 1.68 20.70
C HIS A 67 -2.65 0.88 21.23
N ALA A 68 -3.08 -0.11 20.45
CA ALA A 68 -4.10 -1.05 20.87
C ALA A 68 -3.73 -1.64 22.25
N PRO A 69 -4.71 -1.74 23.18
CA PRO A 69 -4.44 -2.23 24.53
C PRO A 69 -3.94 -3.68 24.49
N GLU A 70 -3.00 -4.03 25.38
CA GLU A 70 -2.35 -5.34 25.36
C GLU A 70 -3.33 -6.52 25.52
N GLY A 71 -4.40 -6.33 26.31
CA GLY A 71 -5.44 -7.34 26.47
C GLY A 71 -6.17 -7.68 25.16
N LEU A 72 -6.25 -6.76 24.20
CA LEU A 72 -6.81 -7.05 22.88
C LEU A 72 -5.87 -7.96 22.08
N ARG A 73 -4.56 -7.70 22.14
CA ARG A 73 -3.52 -8.50 21.47
C ARG A 73 -3.55 -9.95 21.97
N GLU A 74 -3.63 -10.15 23.28
CA GLU A 74 -3.67 -11.49 23.88
C GLU A 74 -4.93 -12.27 23.45
N ARG A 75 -6.10 -11.62 23.49
CA ARG A 75 -7.37 -12.21 23.03
C ARG A 75 -7.31 -12.60 21.55
N LEU A 76 -6.78 -11.73 20.69
CA LEU A 76 -6.61 -12.02 19.27
C LEU A 76 -5.68 -13.23 19.04
N MET A 77 -4.56 -13.32 19.74
CA MET A 77 -3.64 -14.46 19.62
C MET A 77 -4.31 -15.79 19.99
N VAL A 78 -5.12 -15.81 21.06
CA VAL A 78 -5.86 -17.00 21.47
C VAL A 78 -6.87 -17.42 20.39
N GLU A 79 -7.67 -16.48 19.88
CA GLU A 79 -8.68 -16.78 18.86
C GLU A 79 -8.08 -17.21 17.51
N ILE A 80 -6.99 -16.58 17.09
CA ILE A 80 -6.26 -16.99 15.87
C ILE A 80 -5.75 -18.42 16.02
N ARG A 81 -5.09 -18.75 17.14
CA ARG A 81 -4.60 -20.12 17.39
C ARG A 81 -5.73 -21.13 17.43
N ARG A 82 -6.85 -20.80 18.07
CA ARG A 82 -8.04 -21.66 18.13
C ARG A 82 -8.58 -21.94 16.72
N THR A 83 -8.74 -20.91 15.90
CA THR A 83 -9.29 -21.02 14.54
C THR A 83 -8.40 -21.88 13.64
N VAL A 84 -7.08 -21.76 13.76
CA VAL A 84 -6.13 -22.60 13.00
C VAL A 84 -6.24 -24.07 13.42
N VAL A 85 -6.38 -24.37 14.72
CA VAL A 85 -6.53 -25.75 15.21
C VAL A 85 -7.82 -26.40 14.71
N VAL A 86 -8.91 -25.65 14.61
CA VAL A 86 -10.20 -26.15 14.12
C VAL A 86 -10.10 -26.53 12.63
N ASN A 87 -9.60 -25.62 11.78
CA ASN A 87 -9.45 -25.89 10.34
C ASN A 87 -8.52 -27.08 10.03
N VAL A 88 -7.47 -27.31 10.83
CA VAL A 88 -6.58 -28.48 10.65
C VAL A 88 -7.28 -29.79 10.99
N ARG A 89 -8.26 -29.77 11.90
CA ARG A 89 -9.01 -30.96 12.32
C ARG A 89 -10.18 -31.27 11.38
N ASP A 90 -10.77 -30.25 10.78
CA ASP A 90 -11.89 -30.40 9.85
C ASP A 90 -11.44 -30.81 8.43
N ASN A 91 -10.15 -30.65 8.09
CA ASN A 91 -9.57 -31.07 6.81
C ASN A 91 -8.92 -32.47 6.87
N LYS A 92 -9.39 -33.35 7.76
CA LYS A 92 -8.96 -34.75 7.88
C LYS A 92 -10.12 -35.72 7.67
#